data_AF-E5A381-F1
#
_entry.id   AF-E5A381-F1
#
_cell.length_a   1.000
_cell.length_b   1.000
_cell.length_c   1.000
_cell.angle_alpha   90.00
_cell.angle_beta   90.00
_cell.angle_gamma   90.00
#
_symmetry.space_group_name_H-M   'P 1'
#
loop_
_entity.id
_entity.type
_entity.pdbx_description
1 polymer ?
#
loop_
_entity_poly.entity_id
_entity_poly.type
_entity_poly.pdbx_seq_one_letter_code
_entity_poly.pdbx_strand_id
1 'polypeptide(L)'
;MSGAATPYAPASARASLPPTGSATPALPPPPPAAAPRRLPPPSTFDVLPDLHKLLKRLLETPSQPPGATPSPAQAQAQASNDGPLDAQHVATAANDLRLKIQKARRAVLSLPDMDRTCEDQEDEIRDLEARIASLKASLSGLGQSTPQAEPGDRDEDQRMTG
;
A
#
# COMPACT_ATOMS: atom_id res chain seq x y z
N MET A 1 -9.66 30.40 -90.10
CA MET A 1 -8.45 30.59 -89.26
C MET A 1 -8.84 30.11 -87.87
N SER A 2 -8.47 28.88 -87.51
CA SER A 2 -7.36 28.57 -86.57
C SER A 2 -7.70 29.03 -85.14
N GLY A 3 -7.64 28.25 -84.05
CA GLY A 3 -7.02 26.96 -83.76
C GLY A 3 -7.48 26.47 -82.36
N ALA A 4 -6.77 25.50 -81.81
CA ALA A 4 -7.23 24.43 -80.93
C ALA A 4 -7.03 24.59 -79.39
N ALA A 5 -7.64 23.63 -78.66
CA ALA A 5 -7.27 22.99 -77.37
C ALA A 5 -7.04 23.88 -76.12
N THR A 6 -7.49 23.56 -74.91
CA THR A 6 -7.21 22.38 -74.07
C THR A 6 -8.08 22.48 -72.77
N PRO A 7 -8.40 21.37 -72.07
CA PRO A 7 -9.41 21.33 -71.01
C PRO A 7 -8.87 21.65 -69.59
N TYR A 8 -9.71 22.21 -68.71
CA TYR A 8 -9.40 22.34 -67.29
C TYR A 8 -9.94 21.12 -66.52
N ALA A 9 -9.03 20.28 -66.05
CA ALA A 9 -9.28 19.09 -65.24
C ALA A 9 -9.45 19.43 -63.73
N PRO A 10 -10.05 18.55 -62.91
CA PRO A 10 -10.49 18.88 -61.55
C PRO A 10 -9.35 18.75 -60.53
N ALA A 11 -9.29 19.67 -59.57
CA ALA A 11 -8.39 19.59 -58.43
C ALA A 11 -8.99 18.71 -57.31
N SER A 12 -8.92 17.40 -57.48
CA SER A 12 -8.98 16.45 -56.36
C SER A 12 -7.65 16.49 -55.62
N ALA A 13 -7.51 17.40 -54.65
CA ALA A 13 -6.37 17.45 -53.75
C ALA A 13 -6.65 16.60 -52.49
N ARG A 14 -6.13 15.38 -52.57
CA ARG A 14 -5.82 14.43 -51.51
C ARG A 14 -5.20 15.12 -50.26
N ALA A 15 -5.89 15.07 -49.13
CA ALA A 15 -5.26 15.17 -47.81
C ALA A 15 -5.08 13.76 -47.27
N SER A 16 -3.83 13.31 -47.23
CA SER A 16 -3.40 12.06 -46.61
C SER A 16 -3.68 12.10 -45.10
N LEU A 17 -4.56 11.23 -44.61
CA LEU A 17 -4.63 10.91 -43.18
C LEU A 17 -3.58 9.82 -42.89
N PRO A 18 -2.73 9.98 -41.86
CA PRO A 18 -1.84 8.90 -41.43
C PRO A 18 -2.66 7.74 -40.84
N PRO A 19 -2.24 6.49 -41.03
CA PRO A 19 -2.80 5.37 -40.28
C PRO A 19 -2.32 5.49 -38.82
N THR A 20 -3.12 6.11 -37.95
CA THR A 20 -2.87 6.01 -36.51
C THR A 20 -3.13 4.57 -36.09
N GLY A 21 -2.03 3.89 -35.81
CA GLY A 21 -1.97 2.50 -35.43
C GLY A 21 -2.72 2.18 -34.15
N SER A 22 -2.91 0.87 -33.95
CA SER A 22 -3.11 0.22 -32.66
C SER A 22 -4.09 0.93 -31.73
N ALA A 23 -5.38 0.59 -31.88
CA ALA A 23 -6.33 0.70 -30.79
C ALA A 23 -5.87 -0.23 -29.65
N THR A 24 -4.94 0.25 -28.82
CA THR A 24 -4.68 -0.32 -27.51
C THR A 24 -5.98 -0.13 -26.71
N PRO A 25 -6.62 -1.19 -26.21
CA PRO A 25 -7.72 -1.04 -25.27
C PRO A 25 -7.25 -0.12 -24.15
N ALA A 26 -7.97 0.98 -23.93
CA ALA A 26 -7.67 1.89 -22.82
C ALA A 26 -7.61 1.06 -21.53
N LEU A 27 -6.44 1.03 -20.88
CA LEU A 27 -6.33 0.39 -19.57
C LEU A 27 -7.37 1.04 -18.65
N PRO A 28 -8.15 0.26 -17.88
CA PRO A 28 -8.94 0.83 -16.80
C PRO A 28 -8.01 1.66 -15.89
N PRO A 29 -8.51 2.78 -15.35
CA PRO A 29 -7.70 3.65 -14.51
C PRO A 29 -7.03 2.81 -13.41
N PRO A 30 -5.72 2.98 -13.17
CA PRO A 30 -5.06 2.26 -12.09
C PRO A 30 -5.80 2.61 -10.79
N PRO A 31 -6.05 1.62 -9.90
CA PRO A 31 -6.58 1.90 -8.58
C PRO A 31 -5.69 2.96 -7.90
N PRO A 32 -6.25 3.87 -7.10
CA PRO A 32 -5.49 4.95 -6.47
C PRO A 32 -4.28 4.35 -5.76
N ALA A 33 -3.08 4.80 -6.14
CA ALA A 33 -1.83 4.35 -5.55
C ALA A 33 -1.91 4.52 -4.03
N ALA A 34 -1.91 3.40 -3.30
CA ALA A 34 -2.00 3.40 -1.85
C ALA A 34 -0.85 4.25 -1.28
N ALA A 35 -1.18 5.30 -0.53
CA ALA A 35 -0.21 6.09 0.20
C ALA A 35 0.71 5.17 1.04
N PRO A 36 1.98 5.55 1.29
CA PRO A 36 2.92 4.70 2.02
C PRO A 36 2.33 4.33 3.38
N ARG A 37 2.05 3.02 3.53
CA ARG A 37 1.42 2.42 4.70
C ARG A 37 2.35 2.58 5.89
N ARG A 38 2.03 3.48 6.82
CA ARG A 38 2.78 3.64 8.08
C ARG A 38 2.07 2.88 9.19
N LEU A 39 2.71 1.82 9.66
CA LEU A 39 2.29 1.15 10.88
C LEU A 39 2.46 2.10 12.08
N PRO A 40 1.56 2.04 13.07
CA PRO A 40 1.73 2.76 14.32
C PRO A 40 3.00 2.30 15.03
N PRO A 41 3.71 3.20 15.74
CA PRO A 41 4.91 2.83 16.48
C PRO A 41 4.55 1.84 17.60
N PRO A 42 5.44 0.89 17.95
CA PRO A 42 5.14 -0.17 18.92
C PRO A 42 4.80 0.38 20.31
N SER A 43 5.35 1.55 20.68
CA SER A 43 5.04 2.26 21.92
C SER A 43 3.56 2.64 22.07
N THR A 44 2.79 2.66 20.98
CA THR A 44 1.34 2.86 21.03
C THR A 44 0.64 1.74 21.79
N PHE A 45 1.19 0.52 21.76
CA PHE A 45 0.62 -0.68 22.37
C PHE A 45 1.25 -1.03 23.73
N ASP A 46 2.28 -0.30 24.14
CA ASP A 46 3.02 -0.57 25.37
C ASP A 46 2.31 0.01 26.60
N VAL A 47 1.18 -0.60 26.97
CA VAL A 47 0.33 -0.19 28.11
C VAL A 47 0.71 -0.87 29.42
N LEU A 48 1.52 -1.93 29.35
CA LEU A 48 1.86 -2.78 30.50
C LEU A 48 2.62 -2.02 31.60
N PRO A 49 3.63 -1.17 31.30
CA PRO A 49 4.32 -0.43 32.36
C PRO A 49 3.39 0.51 33.13
N ASP A 50 2.48 1.18 32.45
CA ASP A 50 1.53 2.13 33.04
C ASP A 50 0.48 1.40 33.88
N LEU A 51 -0.05 0.27 33.37
CA LEU A 51 -0.94 -0.59 34.12
C LEU A 51 -0.26 -1.16 35.37
N HIS A 52 0.96 -1.65 35.24
CA HIS A 52 1.71 -2.21 36.36
C HIS A 52 1.93 -1.17 37.47
N LYS A 53 2.36 0.04 37.11
CA LYS A 53 2.52 1.16 38.08
C LYS A 53 1.21 1.46 38.80
N LEU A 54 0.11 1.53 38.06
CA LEU A 54 -1.20 1.82 38.63
C LEU A 54 -1.65 0.74 39.62
N LEU A 55 -1.49 -0.53 39.26
CA LEU A 55 -1.82 -1.66 40.12
C LEU A 55 -0.93 -1.69 41.36
N LYS A 56 0.38 -1.46 41.22
CA LYS A 56 1.32 -1.44 42.34
C LYS A 56 0.94 -0.38 43.38
N ARG A 57 0.60 0.83 42.92
CA ARG A 57 0.12 1.92 43.79
C ARG A 57 -1.18 1.58 44.52
N LEU A 58 -2.09 0.87 43.86
CA LEU A 58 -3.33 0.42 44.48
C LEU A 58 -3.06 -0.62 45.57
N LEU A 59 -2.17 -1.58 45.31
CA LEU A 59 -1.78 -2.63 46.26
C LEU A 59 -1.01 -2.08 47.48
N GLU A 60 -0.22 -1.03 47.30
CA GLU A 60 0.57 -0.41 48.36
C GLU A 60 -0.25 0.56 49.24
N THR A 61 -1.56 0.70 48.98
CA THR A 61 -2.45 1.59 49.74
C THR A 61 -2.64 1.07 51.16
N PRO A 62 -2.09 1.77 52.18
CA PRO A 62 -2.33 1.40 53.56
C PRO A 62 -3.81 1.66 53.89
N SER A 63 -4.44 0.74 54.60
CA SER A 63 -5.75 0.92 55.23
C SER A 63 -5.64 1.94 56.36
N GLN A 64 -5.50 3.22 56.02
CA GLN A 64 -5.43 4.32 56.97
C GLN A 64 -6.85 4.66 57.44
N PRO A 65 -7.10 4.83 58.76
CA PRO A 65 -8.41 5.17 59.27
C PRO A 65 -8.90 6.51 58.71
N PRO A 66 -10.20 6.66 58.42
CA PRO A 66 -10.75 7.91 57.90
C PRO A 66 -10.49 9.06 58.89
N GLY A 67 -9.78 10.09 58.44
CA GLY A 67 -9.51 11.33 59.21
C GLY A 67 -8.05 11.59 59.59
N ALA A 68 -7.11 10.68 59.33
CA ALA A 68 -5.70 10.95 59.56
C ALA A 68 -5.11 11.86 58.46
N THR A 69 -4.57 13.02 58.83
CA THR A 69 -3.88 13.94 57.93
C THR A 69 -2.70 13.24 57.24
N PRO A 70 -2.55 13.34 55.91
CA PRO A 70 -1.45 12.70 55.21
C PRO A 70 -0.12 13.28 55.71
N SER A 71 0.84 12.40 56.01
CA SER A 71 2.20 12.79 56.37
C SER A 71 2.85 13.55 55.20
N PRO A 72 3.76 14.51 55.43
CA PRO A 72 4.43 15.26 54.36
C PRO A 72 5.04 14.37 53.26
N ALA A 73 5.55 13.19 53.63
CA ALA A 73 6.07 12.20 52.69
C ALA A 73 4.97 11.59 51.79
N GLN A 74 3.76 11.38 52.32
CA GLN A 74 2.61 10.87 51.55
C GLN A 74 2.07 11.94 50.58
N ALA A 75 2.03 13.21 51.01
CA ALA A 75 1.62 14.32 50.15
C ALA A 75 2.61 14.53 48.98
N GLN A 76 3.91 14.39 49.25
CA GLN A 76 4.94 14.50 48.22
C GLN A 76 4.93 13.31 47.24
N ALA A 77 4.63 12.10 47.73
CA ALA A 77 4.47 10.91 46.89
C ALA A 77 3.19 10.97 46.03
N GLN A 78 2.10 11.56 46.55
CA GLN A 78 0.88 11.83 45.78
C GLN A 78 1.13 12.86 44.67
N ALA A 79 1.87 13.94 44.96
CA ALA A 79 2.26 14.93 43.95
C ALA A 79 3.15 14.32 42.85
N SER A 80 3.97 13.33 43.21
CA SER A 80 4.85 12.62 42.27
C SER A 80 4.15 11.48 41.52
N ASN A 81 2.86 11.25 41.74
CA ASN A 81 2.10 10.11 41.21
C ASN A 81 2.70 8.73 41.54
N ASP A 82 3.57 8.66 42.56
CA ASP A 82 4.31 7.46 42.96
C ASP A 82 3.86 6.94 44.35
N GLY A 83 2.96 7.69 45.00
CA GLY A 83 2.37 7.32 46.27
C GLY A 83 1.18 6.35 46.15
N PRO A 84 0.76 5.77 47.28
CA PRO A 84 -0.37 4.85 47.31
C PRO A 84 -1.66 5.51 46.82
N LEU A 85 -2.47 4.75 46.10
CA LEU A 85 -3.65 5.24 45.37
C LEU A 85 -4.94 4.76 46.02
N ASP A 86 -5.66 5.71 46.65
CA ASP A 86 -6.99 5.42 47.20
C ASP A 86 -7.99 5.01 46.09
N ALA A 87 -8.88 4.07 46.42
CA ALA A 87 -9.87 3.50 45.51
C ALA A 87 -10.73 4.57 44.81
N GLN A 88 -11.02 5.66 45.52
CA GLN A 88 -11.81 6.80 45.02
C GLN A 88 -11.14 7.52 43.85
N HIS A 89 -9.80 7.53 43.81
CA HIS A 89 -9.01 8.24 42.81
C HIS A 89 -8.55 7.36 41.65
N VAL A 90 -8.86 6.06 41.67
CA VAL A 90 -8.47 5.09 40.63
C VAL A 90 -8.99 5.50 39.26
N ALA A 91 -10.24 5.96 39.17
CA ALA A 91 -10.83 6.37 37.90
C ALA A 91 -10.06 7.52 37.25
N THR A 92 -9.62 8.49 38.05
CA THR A 92 -8.83 9.64 37.58
C THR A 92 -7.42 9.22 37.19
N ALA A 93 -6.76 8.42 38.03
CA ALA A 93 -5.40 7.92 37.77
C ALA A 93 -5.33 6.98 36.55
N ALA A 94 -6.41 6.27 36.23
CA ALA A 94 -6.50 5.39 35.08
C ALA A 94 -6.82 6.11 33.75
N ASN A 95 -7.11 7.41 33.74
CA ASN A 95 -7.55 8.11 32.53
C ASN A 95 -6.49 8.11 31.43
N ASP A 96 -5.21 8.32 31.78
CA ASP A 96 -4.13 8.31 30.79
C ASP A 96 -3.97 6.93 30.14
N LEU A 97 -4.10 5.86 30.94
CA LEU A 97 -4.11 4.49 30.45
C LEU A 97 -5.31 4.23 29.53
N ARG A 98 -6.51 4.69 29.90
CA ARG A 98 -7.71 4.60 29.04
C ARG A 98 -7.50 5.31 27.71
N LEU A 99 -6.94 6.51 27.73
CA LEU A 99 -6.66 7.29 26.52
C LEU A 99 -5.63 6.59 25.63
N LYS A 100 -4.58 6.00 26.22
CA LYS A 100 -3.57 5.23 25.49
C LYS A 100 -4.18 3.99 24.83
N ILE A 101 -5.05 3.26 25.52
CA ILE A 101 -5.80 2.12 24.96
C ILE A 101 -6.73 2.58 23.82
N GLN A 102 -7.47 3.68 24.01
CA GLN A 102 -8.33 4.23 22.94
C GLN A 102 -7.53 4.61 21.70
N LYS A 103 -6.38 5.26 21.90
CA LYS A 103 -5.45 5.60 20.80
C LYS A 103 -4.96 4.35 20.07
N ALA A 104 -4.57 3.31 20.81
CA ALA A 104 -4.14 2.04 20.24
C ALA A 104 -5.25 1.37 19.42
N ARG A 105 -6.48 1.31 19.97
CA ARG A 105 -7.64 0.78 19.24
C ARG A 105 -7.92 1.55 17.96
N ARG A 106 -7.92 2.89 18.02
CA ARG A 106 -8.11 3.72 16.83
C ARG A 106 -7.01 3.48 15.79
N ALA A 107 -5.77 3.33 16.23
CA ALA A 107 -4.66 3.05 15.33
C ALA A 107 -4.86 1.71 14.59
N VAL A 108 -5.30 0.66 15.30
CA VAL A 108 -5.62 -0.65 14.70
C VAL A 108 -6.77 -0.54 13.72
N LEU A 109 -7.88 0.08 14.12
CA LEU A 109 -9.06 0.26 13.26
C LEU A 109 -8.80 1.16 12.04
N SER A 110 -7.77 2.00 12.09
CA SER A 110 -7.35 2.81 10.95
C SER A 110 -6.38 2.11 10.00
N LEU A 111 -5.96 0.88 10.32
CA LEU A 111 -5.08 0.11 9.44
C LEU A 111 -5.84 -0.25 8.15
N PRO A 112 -5.19 -0.09 6.98
CA PRO A 112 -5.78 -0.52 5.72
C PRO A 112 -5.98 -2.03 5.72
N ASP A 113 -7.00 -2.49 5.01
CA ASP A 113 -7.31 -3.91 4.83
C ASP A 113 -7.52 -4.67 6.16
N MET A 114 -7.76 -3.98 7.28
CA MET A 114 -8.03 -4.61 8.59
C MET A 114 -9.36 -5.40 8.59
N ASP A 115 -10.29 -5.03 7.71
CA ASP A 115 -11.56 -5.73 7.53
C ASP A 115 -11.45 -6.95 6.59
N ARG A 116 -10.27 -7.23 6.01
CA ARG A 116 -10.02 -8.38 5.14
C ARG A 116 -9.31 -9.50 5.88
N THR A 117 -9.62 -10.74 5.52
CA THR A 117 -8.91 -11.90 6.07
C THR A 117 -7.56 -12.12 5.36
N CYS A 118 -6.68 -12.91 5.97
CA CYS A 118 -5.44 -13.35 5.31
C CYS A 118 -5.74 -14.24 4.09
N GLU A 119 -6.76 -15.09 4.18
CA GLU A 119 -7.16 -16.00 3.09
C GLU A 119 -7.57 -15.21 1.84
N ASP A 120 -8.41 -14.18 1.99
CA ASP A 120 -8.79 -13.30 0.88
C ASP A 120 -7.58 -12.62 0.21
N GLN A 121 -6.55 -12.31 1.00
CA GLN A 121 -5.33 -11.66 0.51
C GLN A 121 -4.44 -12.68 -0.21
N GLU A 122 -4.32 -13.89 0.33
CA GLU A 122 -3.55 -14.98 -0.28
C GLU A 122 -4.14 -15.43 -1.62
N ASP A 123 -5.47 -15.49 -1.72
CA ASP A 123 -6.17 -15.79 -2.97
C ASP A 123 -5.93 -14.69 -4.03
N GLU A 124 -6.05 -13.42 -3.63
CA GLU A 124 -5.74 -12.30 -4.52
C GLU A 124 -4.28 -12.33 -4.99
N ILE A 125 -3.33 -12.62 -4.09
CA ILE A 125 -1.91 -12.76 -4.46
C ILE A 125 -1.75 -13.85 -5.51
N ARG A 126 -2.39 -15.01 -5.35
CA ARG A 126 -2.31 -16.13 -6.30
C ARG A 126 -2.82 -15.73 -7.68
N ASP A 127 -3.95 -15.03 -7.74
CA ASP A 127 -4.53 -14.53 -8.98
C ASP A 127 -3.64 -13.48 -9.65
N LEU A 128 -3.08 -12.56 -8.86
CA LEU A 128 -2.14 -11.54 -9.34
C LEU A 128 -0.86 -12.17 -9.88
N GLU A 129 -0.31 -13.17 -9.20
CA GLU A 129 0.88 -13.91 -9.63
C GLU A 129 0.62 -14.67 -10.94
N ALA A 130 -0.53 -15.33 -11.08
CA ALA A 130 -0.92 -16.01 -12.31
C ALA A 130 -1.06 -15.01 -13.48
N ARG A 131 -1.65 -13.84 -13.23
CA ARG A 131 -1.76 -12.77 -14.22
C ARG A 131 -0.37 -12.27 -14.62
N ILE A 132 0.51 -12.00 -13.67
CA ILE A 132 1.90 -11.58 -13.93
C ILE A 132 2.63 -12.63 -14.77
N ALA A 133 2.46 -13.92 -14.48
CA ALA A 133 3.08 -14.99 -15.25
C ALA A 133 2.61 -14.98 -16.72
N SER A 134 1.30 -14.82 -16.95
CA SER A 134 0.73 -14.69 -18.30
C SER A 134 1.29 -13.47 -19.04
N LEU A 135 1.33 -12.29 -18.40
CA LEU A 135 1.86 -11.06 -19.01
C LEU A 135 3.34 -11.20 -19.35
N LYS A 136 4.14 -11.81 -18.46
CA LYS A 136 5.55 -12.10 -18.72
C LYS A 136 5.73 -13.02 -19.93
N ALA A 137 4.92 -14.08 -20.04
CA ALA A 137 4.97 -14.99 -21.19
C ALA A 137 4.64 -14.28 -22.52
N SER A 138 3.62 -13.42 -22.54
CA SER A 138 3.27 -12.62 -23.73
C SER A 138 4.40 -11.66 -24.13
N LEU A 139 5.03 -10.99 -23.17
CA LEU A 139 6.18 -10.12 -23.42
C LEU A 139 7.39 -10.90 -23.96
N SER A 140 7.67 -12.08 -23.42
CA SER A 140 8.72 -12.96 -23.93
C SER A 140 8.44 -13.41 -25.36
N GLY A 141 7.20 -13.77 -25.69
CA GLY A 141 6.80 -14.13 -27.05
C GLY A 141 6.97 -12.99 -28.06
N LEU A 142 6.68 -11.75 -27.65
CA LEU A 142 6.88 -10.57 -28.49
C LEU A 142 8.37 -10.29 -28.75
N GLY A 143 9.24 -10.52 -27.75
CA GLY A 143 10.69 -10.41 -27.91
C GLY A 143 11.32 -11.50 -28.79
N GLN A 144 10.72 -12.69 -28.85
CA GLN A 144 11.19 -13.82 -29.66
C GLN A 144 10.75 -13.76 -31.13
N SER A 145 9.72 -12.97 -31.45
CA SER A 145 9.15 -12.85 -32.81
C SER A 145 10.00 -12.00 -33.78
N THR A 146 11.32 -11.91 -33.55
CA THR A 146 12.28 -11.29 -34.47
C THR A 146 13.06 -12.40 -35.18
N PRO A 147 12.49 -13.06 -36.21
CA PRO A 147 13.20 -14.12 -36.91
C PRO A 147 14.33 -13.52 -37.75
N GLN A 148 15.56 -13.91 -37.37
CA GLN A 148 16.54 -14.51 -38.27
C GLN A 148 16.32 -14.21 -39.76
N ALA A 149 17.03 -13.20 -40.26
CA ALA A 149 17.25 -13.06 -41.69
C ALA A 149 18.02 -14.30 -42.18
N GLU A 150 17.32 -15.19 -42.88
CA GLU A 150 17.87 -16.30 -43.64
C GLU A 150 18.99 -15.80 -44.58
N PRO A 151 20.25 -16.24 -44.45
CA PRO A 151 21.20 -16.12 -45.54
C PRO A 151 20.87 -17.23 -46.54
N GLY A 152 20.29 -16.79 -47.66
CA GLY A 152 19.81 -17.66 -48.72
C GLY A 152 20.88 -18.62 -49.24
N ASP A 153 20.42 -19.86 -49.44
CA ASP A 153 20.59 -20.66 -50.64
C ASP A 153 21.54 -20.04 -51.68
N ARG A 154 22.85 -20.33 -51.56
CA ARG A 154 23.81 -20.14 -52.64
C ARG A 154 24.90 -21.21 -52.60
N ASP A 155 25.03 -21.84 -53.76
CA ASP A 155 26.21 -22.52 -54.31
C ASP A 155 26.45 -23.99 -53.94
N GLU A 156 25.53 -24.88 -54.34
CA GLU A 156 25.87 -26.28 -54.66
C GLU A 156 26.09 -26.54 -56.18
N ASP A 157 25.89 -25.54 -57.06
CA ASP A 157 25.97 -25.72 -58.51
C ASP A 157 27.37 -25.61 -59.16
N GLN A 158 28.46 -25.53 -58.39
CA GLN A 158 29.83 -25.41 -58.95
C GLN A 158 30.62 -26.73 -59.07
N ARG A 159 29.97 -27.90 -58.93
CA ARG A 159 30.60 -29.22 -59.16
C ARG A 159 30.05 -29.97 -60.38
N MET A 160 29.93 -29.33 -61.54
CA MET A 160 29.86 -30.10 -62.80
C MET A 160 30.00 -29.21 -64.05
N THR A 161 31.22 -28.82 -64.42
CA THR A 161 31.60 -28.61 -65.82
C THR A 161 33.12 -28.53 -65.96
N GLY A 162 33.70 -29.43 -66.77
CA GLY A 162 34.96 -29.20 -67.50
C GLY A 162 36.22 -29.71 -66.83
#